data_AF-A0A951P693-F1
#
_entry.id   AF-A0A951P693-F1
#
_cell.length_a   1.000
_cell.length_b   1.000
_cell.length_c   1.000
_cell.angle_alpha   90.00
_cell.angle_beta   90.00
_cell.angle_gamma   90.00
#
_symmetry.space_group_name_H-M   'P 1'
#
loop_
_entity.id
_entity.type
_entity.pdbx_description
1 polymer ?
#
loop_
_entity_poly.entity_id
_entity_poly.type
_entity_poly.pdbx_seq_one_letter_code
_entity_poly.pdbx_strand_id
1 'polypeptide(L)'
;MTVATTILDTLLSALANSRQTIDEINTACSTKGLPPAFQDSDTSPVGIVGNPGYRFEGFGVIVVRPFPPKFALSFWVHYRPGSTQHVALGRFTVPISALNALKFRSLPNPN
;
A
#
# COMPACT_ATOMS: atom_id res chain seq x y z
N MET A 1 0.29 10.33 18.58
CA MET A 1 1.00 9.91 17.35
C MET A 1 1.06 8.37 17.30
N THR A 2 -0.04 7.69 17.00
CA THR A 2 -0.11 6.21 17.14
C THR A 2 -0.98 5.52 16.10
N VAL A 3 -1.75 6.26 15.29
CA VAL A 3 -2.70 5.69 14.32
C VAL A 3 -2.05 5.38 12.96
N ALA A 4 -1.10 6.21 12.52
CA ALA A 4 -0.45 6.06 11.22
C ALA A 4 0.47 4.83 11.14
N THR A 5 1.13 4.47 12.25
CA THR A 5 1.98 3.27 12.34
C THR A 5 1.17 1.99 12.18
N THR A 6 0.01 1.89 12.83
CA THR A 6 -0.84 0.69 12.74
C THR A 6 -1.39 0.44 11.33
N ILE A 7 -1.71 1.51 10.59
CA ILE A 7 -2.19 1.43 9.20
C ILE A 7 -1.07 0.94 8.28
N LEU A 8 0.14 1.49 8.41
CA LEU A 8 1.28 1.14 7.60
C LEU A 8 1.73 -0.30 7.87
N ASP A 9 1.77 -0.73 9.12
CA ASP A 9 2.12 -2.12 9.48
C ASP A 9 1.08 -3.14 8.96
N THR A 10 -0.22 -2.76 9.00
CA THR A 10 -1.30 -3.59 8.45
C THR A 10 -1.23 -3.66 6.93
N LEU A 11 -0.89 -2.54 6.28
CA LEU A 11 -0.66 -2.47 4.84
C LEU A 11 0.55 -3.32 4.45
N LEU A 12 1.67 -3.20 5.15
CA LEU A 12 2.88 -3.98 4.89
C LEU A 12 2.61 -5.47 5.07
N SER A 13 1.87 -5.86 6.11
CA SER A 13 1.42 -7.24 6.31
C SER A 13 0.49 -7.72 5.20
N ALA A 14 -0.43 -6.88 4.71
CA ALA A 14 -1.31 -7.21 3.59
C ALA A 14 -0.53 -7.32 2.26
N LEU A 15 0.44 -6.44 2.04
CA LEU A 15 1.34 -6.44 0.88
C LEU A 15 2.26 -7.66 0.90
N ALA A 16 2.83 -8.02 2.04
CA ALA A 16 3.68 -9.22 2.15
C ALA A 16 2.89 -10.50 1.87
N ASN A 17 1.61 -10.55 2.27
CA ASN A 17 0.70 -11.63 1.89
C ASN A 17 0.24 -11.54 0.42
N SER A 18 0.56 -10.44 -0.29
CA SER A 18 0.18 -10.17 -1.66
C SER A 18 1.40 -9.75 -2.50
N ARG A 19 2.37 -10.66 -2.65
CA ARG A 19 3.56 -10.46 -3.50
C ARG A 19 3.22 -9.95 -4.89
N GLN A 20 2.09 -10.41 -5.46
CA GLN A 20 1.60 -9.90 -6.74
C GLN A 20 1.42 -8.38 -6.77
N THR A 21 0.88 -7.77 -5.71
CA THR A 21 0.70 -6.30 -5.68
C THR A 21 2.04 -5.58 -5.58
N ILE A 22 3.02 -6.18 -4.90
CA ILE A 22 4.39 -5.65 -4.83
C ILE A 22 5.03 -5.65 -6.22
N ASP A 23 4.89 -6.75 -6.95
CA ASP A 23 5.38 -6.87 -8.32
C ASP A 23 4.71 -5.87 -9.26
N GLU A 24 3.40 -5.65 -9.12
CA GLU A 24 2.66 -4.63 -9.88
C GLU A 24 3.19 -3.21 -9.61
N ILE A 25 3.44 -2.87 -8.34
CA ILE A 25 3.99 -1.55 -7.96
C ILE A 25 5.41 -1.40 -8.51
N ASN A 26 6.27 -2.41 -8.32
CA ASN A 26 7.65 -2.38 -8.81
C ASN A 26 7.72 -2.33 -10.35
N THR A 27 6.81 -3.01 -11.04
CA THR A 27 6.68 -2.94 -12.50
C THR A 27 6.27 -1.53 -12.95
N ALA A 28 5.35 -0.88 -12.24
CA ALA A 28 5.00 0.52 -12.51
C ALA A 28 6.18 1.48 -12.25
N CYS A 29 7.00 1.23 -11.23
CA CYS A 29 8.25 1.96 -11.00
C CYS A 29 9.21 1.79 -12.19
N SER A 30 9.45 0.55 -12.61
CA SER A 30 10.35 0.21 -13.72
C SER A 30 9.90 0.87 -15.04
N THR A 31 8.59 0.86 -15.32
CA THR A 31 8.00 1.51 -16.50
C THR A 31 8.28 3.02 -16.54
N LYS A 32 8.46 3.65 -15.37
CA LYS A 32 8.77 5.07 -15.23
C LYS A 32 10.27 5.35 -15.03
N GLY A 33 11.13 4.33 -15.14
CA GLY A 33 12.58 4.44 -14.91
C GLY A 33 12.96 4.72 -13.45
N LEU A 34 12.08 4.36 -12.50
CA LEU A 34 12.26 4.61 -11.08
C LEU A 34 12.78 3.35 -10.36
N PRO A 35 13.53 3.51 -9.23
CA PRO A 35 13.96 2.38 -8.42
C PRO A 35 12.74 1.63 -7.85
N PRO A 36 12.80 0.33 -7.54
CA PRO A 36 11.67 -0.38 -6.96
C PRO A 36 11.18 0.27 -5.66
N ALA A 37 9.86 0.28 -5.46
CA ALA A 37 9.24 0.81 -4.26
C ALA A 37 9.38 -0.15 -3.06
N PHE A 38 9.49 -1.44 -3.33
CA PHE A 38 9.73 -2.48 -2.32
C PHE A 38 10.85 -3.41 -2.76
N GLN A 39 11.63 -3.88 -1.81
CA GLN A 39 12.67 -4.89 -2.01
C GLN A 39 12.48 -6.02 -1.00
N ASP A 40 12.79 -7.24 -1.40
CA ASP A 40 12.82 -8.38 -0.47
C ASP A 40 13.93 -8.16 0.56
N SER A 41 13.65 -8.54 1.81
CA SER A 41 14.60 -8.45 2.91
C SER A 41 14.43 -9.59 3.88
N ASP A 42 15.50 -10.36 4.06
CA ASP A 42 15.58 -11.46 5.04
C ASP A 42 15.62 -10.96 6.49
N THR A 43 15.77 -9.65 6.69
CA THR A 43 15.86 -9.01 8.02
C THR A 43 14.56 -8.34 8.46
N SER A 44 13.59 -8.20 7.55
CA SER A 44 12.28 -7.63 7.88
C SER A 44 11.36 -8.73 8.39
N PRO A 45 10.62 -8.54 9.50
CA PRO A 45 9.64 -9.52 9.98
C PRO A 45 8.51 -9.78 8.98
N VAL A 46 8.35 -8.91 7.98
CA VAL A 46 7.36 -9.01 6.92
C VAL A 46 7.97 -9.46 5.58
N GLY A 47 9.29 -9.75 5.54
CA GLY A 47 10.01 -10.22 4.36
C GLY A 47 10.29 -9.15 3.29
N ILE A 48 9.85 -7.91 3.50
CA ILE A 48 10.00 -6.80 2.56
C ILE A 48 10.42 -5.50 3.26
N VAL A 49 11.12 -4.64 2.54
CA VAL A 49 11.49 -3.28 2.96
C VAL A 49 11.01 -2.29 1.92
N GLY A 50 10.29 -1.26 2.37
CA GLY A 50 9.86 -0.15 1.52
C GLY A 50 10.99 0.86 1.29
N ASN A 51 11.09 1.38 0.07
CA ASN A 51 12.05 2.41 -0.28
C ASN A 51 11.57 3.78 0.28
N PRO A 52 12.38 4.49 1.08
CA PRO A 52 11.98 5.75 1.72
C PRO A 52 11.71 6.89 0.74
N GLY A 53 12.13 6.75 -0.52
CA GLY A 53 11.78 7.68 -1.59
C GLY A 53 10.31 7.61 -2.01
N TYR A 54 9.53 6.65 -1.50
CA TYR A 54 8.13 6.48 -1.85
C TYR A 54 7.21 6.85 -0.69
N ARG A 55 6.05 7.42 -1.03
CA ARG A 55 4.97 7.71 -0.08
C ARG A 55 3.67 7.07 -0.56
N PHE A 56 2.96 6.48 0.39
CA PHE A 56 1.69 5.81 0.19
C PHE A 56 0.60 6.67 0.84
N GLU A 57 -0.39 7.11 0.06
CA GLU A 57 -1.41 8.08 0.50
C GLU A 57 -2.80 7.72 -0.01
N GLY A 58 -3.84 8.39 0.52
CA GLY A 58 -5.22 8.22 0.05
C GLY A 58 -5.77 6.82 0.26
N PHE A 59 -5.44 6.20 1.39
CA PHE A 59 -5.96 4.89 1.78
C PHE A 59 -7.48 4.88 1.84
N GLY A 60 -8.10 3.90 1.18
CA GLY A 60 -9.54 3.70 1.21
C GLY A 60 -9.92 2.26 0.92
N VAL A 61 -10.95 1.76 1.60
CA VAL A 61 -11.47 0.40 1.36
C VAL A 61 -12.48 0.45 0.23
N ILE A 62 -12.31 -0.41 -0.77
CA ILE A 62 -13.24 -0.58 -1.89
C ILE A 62 -13.83 -1.99 -1.89
N VAL A 63 -15.04 -2.12 -2.42
CA VAL A 63 -15.69 -3.40 -2.69
C VAL A 63 -15.41 -3.76 -4.15
N VAL A 64 -14.55 -4.75 -4.36
CA VAL A 64 -14.15 -5.23 -5.71
C VAL A 64 -15.21 -6.15 -6.31
N ARG A 65 -15.93 -6.89 -5.46
CA ARG A 65 -17.07 -7.72 -5.87
C ARG A 65 -18.17 -7.60 -4.81
N PRO A 66 -19.43 -7.36 -5.19
CA PRO A 66 -20.52 -7.24 -4.22
C PRO A 66 -20.98 -8.60 -3.66
N PHE A 67 -20.89 -9.69 -4.42
CA PHE A 67 -21.32 -11.02 -3.95
C PHE A 67 -20.50 -12.19 -4.55
N PRO A 68 -19.86 -13.05 -3.73
CA PRO A 68 -19.57 -12.81 -2.32
C PRO A 68 -18.68 -11.55 -2.16
N PRO A 69 -18.84 -10.79 -1.07
CA PRO A 69 -18.16 -9.51 -0.90
C PRO A 69 -16.64 -9.70 -0.84
N LYS A 70 -15.93 -9.08 -1.79
CA LYS A 70 -14.47 -9.00 -1.79
C LYS A 70 -14.05 -7.55 -1.59
N PHE A 71 -13.22 -7.31 -0.57
CA PHE A 71 -12.71 -6.00 -0.24
C PHE A 71 -11.26 -5.86 -0.70
N ALA A 72 -10.88 -4.67 -1.12
CA ALA A 72 -9.49 -4.31 -1.32
C ALA A 72 -9.20 -2.97 -0.65
N LEU A 73 -7.99 -2.83 -0.13
CA LEU A 73 -7.44 -1.56 0.28
C LEU A 73 -6.84 -0.90 -0.95
N SER A 74 -7.32 0.29 -1.28
CA SER A 74 -6.78 1.11 -2.36
C SER A 74 -5.95 2.25 -1.81
N PHE A 75 -4.86 2.58 -2.47
CA PHE A 75 -3.96 3.68 -2.08
C PHE A 75 -3.20 4.19 -3.30
N TRP A 76 -2.72 5.41 -3.21
CA TRP A 76 -1.87 6.06 -4.20
C TRP A 76 -0.41 5.92 -3.81
N VAL A 77 0.45 5.73 -4.81
CA VAL A 77 1.90 5.65 -4.63
C VAL A 77 2.54 6.82 -5.37
N HIS A 78 3.39 7.55 -4.65
CA HIS A 78 4.15 8.69 -5.16
C HIS A 78 5.64 8.49 -4.90
N TYR A 79 6.47 8.78 -5.90
CA TYR A 79 7.92 8.89 -5.72
C TYR A 79 8.30 10.34 -5.43
N ARG A 80 9.09 10.57 -4.38
CA ARG A 80 9.58 11.88 -3.90
C ARG A 80 8.50 12.99 -3.92
N PRO A 81 7.37 12.81 -3.21
CA PRO A 81 6.34 13.85 -3.14
C PRO A 81 6.91 15.16 -2.56
N GLY A 82 6.53 16.30 -3.14
CA GLY A 82 7.03 17.62 -2.73
C GLY A 82 8.41 18.00 -3.29
N SER A 83 9.01 17.17 -4.13
CA SER A 83 10.24 17.46 -4.89
C SER A 83 9.93 17.78 -6.35
N THR A 84 10.86 18.44 -7.05
CA THR A 84 10.84 18.56 -8.53
C THR A 84 10.89 17.21 -9.24
N GLN A 85 11.28 16.15 -8.52
CA GLN A 85 11.30 14.76 -8.98
C GLN A 85 10.04 13.98 -8.58
N HIS A 86 8.96 14.68 -8.22
CA HIS A 86 7.69 14.03 -7.89
C HIS A 86 7.13 13.28 -9.09
N VAL A 87 6.90 11.98 -8.91
CA VAL A 87 6.24 11.15 -9.92
C VAL A 87 5.08 10.40 -9.27
N ALA A 88 3.86 10.64 -9.76
CA ALA A 88 2.71 9.82 -9.42
C ALA A 88 2.81 8.49 -10.18
N LEU A 89 2.91 7.38 -9.45
CA LEU A 89 2.95 6.04 -10.05
C LEU A 89 1.56 5.57 -10.42
N GLY A 90 0.58 5.86 -9.55
CA GLY A 90 -0.82 5.53 -9.76
C GLY A 90 -1.49 5.05 -8.49
N ARG A 91 -2.70 4.54 -8.66
CA ARG A 91 -3.50 3.93 -7.61
C ARG A 91 -3.40 2.42 -7.71
N PHE A 92 -3.09 1.78 -6.59
CA PHE A 92 -2.97 0.33 -6.46
C PHE A 92 -4.02 -0.20 -5.49
N THR A 93 -4.31 -1.49 -5.61
CA THR A 93 -5.30 -2.16 -4.77
C THR A 93 -4.73 -3.46 -4.23
N VAL A 94 -4.74 -3.63 -2.91
CA VAL A 94 -4.34 -4.88 -2.24
C VAL A 94 -5.59 -5.57 -1.74
N PRO A 95 -5.83 -6.86 -2.06
CA PRO A 95 -6.96 -7.60 -1.51
C PRO A 95 -6.82 -7.71 0.01
N ILE A 96 -7.92 -7.44 0.73
CA ILE A 96 -7.97 -7.57 2.20
C ILE A 96 -9.14 -8.45 2.63
N SER A 97 -8.94 -9.21 3.70
CA SER A 97 -10.02 -9.96 4.34
C SER A 97 -11.06 -9.02 4.97
N ALA A 98 -12.32 -9.44 5.03
CA ALA A 98 -13.42 -8.64 5.60
C ALA A 98 -13.15 -8.20 7.05
N LEU A 99 -12.48 -9.04 7.84
CA LEU A 99 -12.04 -8.70 9.22
C LEU A 99 -11.04 -7.54 9.26
N ASN A 100 -10.18 -7.41 8.26
CA ASN A 100 -9.26 -6.27 8.15
C ASN A 100 -9.99 -5.03 7.63
N ALA A 101 -10.97 -5.19 6.74
CA ALA A 101 -11.81 -4.08 6.28
C ALA A 101 -12.57 -3.40 7.44
N LEU A 102 -13.05 -4.18 8.41
CA LEU A 102 -13.68 -3.66 9.63
C LEU A 102 -12.73 -2.81 10.48
N LYS A 103 -11.45 -3.22 10.61
CA LYS A 103 -10.42 -2.45 11.34
C LYS A 103 -10.11 -1.10 10.68
N PHE A 104 -10.10 -1.05 9.35
CA PHE A 104 -9.92 0.20 8.61
C PHE A 104 -11.13 1.14 8.73
N ARG A 105 -12.35 0.59 8.82
CA ARG A 105 -13.59 1.36 8.93
C ARG A 105 -13.87 1.88 10.34
N SER A 106 -13.32 1.22 11.37
CA SER A 106 -13.46 1.64 12.78
C SER A 106 -12.49 2.76 13.19
N LEU A 107 -11.60 3.21 12.30
CA LEU A 107 -10.72 4.33 12.59
C LEU A 107 -11.47 5.64 12.38
N PRO A 108 -11.56 6.51 13.41
CA PRO A 108 -12.25 7.78 13.29
C PRO A 108 -11.56 8.65 12.23
N ASN A 109 -12.36 9.27 11.37
CA ASN A 109 -11.90 10.33 10.47
C ASN A 109 -11.17 11.38 11.31
N PRO A 110 -9.90 11.73 11.02
CA PRO A 110 -9.33 12.94 11.58
C PRO A 110 -10.04 14.11 10.89
N ASN A 111 -10.97 14.73 11.63
CA ASN A 111 -11.43 16.09 11.33
C ASN A 111 -10.26 17.08 11.46
#